data_AF-A0A8T3P1Z2-F1
#
_entry.id   AF-A0A8T3P1Z2-F1
#
_cell.length_a   1.000
_cell.length_b   1.000
_cell.length_c   1.000
_cell.angle_alpha   90.00
_cell.angle_beta   90.00
_cell.angle_gamma   90.00
#
_symmetry.space_group_name_H-M   'P 1'
#
loop_
_entity.id
_entity.type
_entity.pdbx_description
1 polymer ?
#
loop_
_entity_poly.entity_id
_entity_poly.type
_entity_poly.pdbx_seq_one_letter_code
_entity_poly.pdbx_strand_id
1 'polypeptide(L)'
;MVDNRSKKSSTELAPRARRGDKLPSLAVSSLIAKVRIALKQGIRGSYYLTRLRYQLMYMRGELRHQEPIVIYQRGKVGSSSVYRSLLNMDLGRPVFHVHFINNIERRHWEMCGAHKLTPSAYFARSRHLVVSRYLNKEIKSGLQGRKWKVITLIRDPLKQRMSSFFQIVDLIIPDFEQRCRDNTLSVKALTEIYLERYRRDRGQTDWFNREIKPVFGIDVFSTGFARSRGYQIYHGDRAELLLIRLENLDKCATEAFGEFLGIPDFKLSNENITDDKTHAAVYREFVNTSVLPEAYINAVYDSVFARHFYTDTELETFKAHYLARAT
;
A
#
# COMPACT_ATOMS: atom_id res chain seq x y z
N MET A 1 -45.02 42.07 -68.27
CA MET A 1 -45.26 41.81 -66.84
C MET A 1 -44.74 40.42 -66.51
N VAL A 2 -43.65 40.39 -65.72
CA VAL A 2 -43.21 39.40 -64.71
C VAL A 2 -43.17 37.88 -65.06
N ASP A 3 -41.94 37.34 -64.94
CA ASP A 3 -41.50 36.00 -64.48
C ASP A 3 -41.75 34.74 -65.35
N ASN A 4 -40.93 33.67 -65.33
CA ASN A 4 -39.59 33.34 -64.80
C ASN A 4 -39.16 31.95 -65.38
N ARG A 5 -37.84 31.65 -65.38
CA ARG A 5 -37.16 30.32 -65.43
C ARG A 5 -37.27 29.42 -66.69
N SER A 6 -36.14 29.10 -67.33
CA SER A 6 -35.22 27.99 -66.95
C SER A 6 -34.19 27.63 -68.05
N LYS A 7 -33.15 26.87 -67.62
CA LYS A 7 -32.11 26.10 -68.37
C LYS A 7 -30.78 26.82 -68.60
N LYS A 8 -29.77 26.48 -67.79
CA LYS A 8 -28.81 25.35 -67.90
C LYS A 8 -27.60 25.74 -68.75
N SER A 9 -26.47 25.95 -68.09
CA SER A 9 -25.13 25.75 -68.66
C SER A 9 -24.23 25.17 -67.57
N SER A 10 -23.54 24.12 -67.96
CA SER A 10 -22.65 23.23 -67.23
C SER A 10 -21.25 23.81 -67.11
N THR A 11 -20.56 23.52 -66.00
CA THR A 11 -19.09 23.39 -65.98
C THR A 11 -18.68 22.62 -64.72
N GLU A 12 -17.81 21.62 -64.94
CA GLU A 12 -17.27 20.69 -63.96
C GLU A 12 -16.46 21.38 -62.85
N LEU A 13 -16.56 20.85 -61.63
CA LEU A 13 -15.61 21.11 -60.55
C LEU A 13 -15.29 19.77 -59.84
N ALA A 14 -13.99 19.44 -59.88
CA ALA A 14 -13.37 18.24 -59.32
C ALA A 14 -13.60 18.06 -57.80
N PRO A 15 -13.52 16.82 -57.27
CA PRO A 15 -13.73 16.57 -55.84
C PRO A 15 -12.55 17.09 -55.00
N ARG A 16 -12.87 17.96 -54.03
CA ARG A 16 -11.93 18.40 -52.98
C ARG A 16 -11.44 17.20 -52.16
N ALA A 17 -10.14 16.96 -52.17
CA ALA A 17 -9.47 16.02 -51.29
C ALA A 17 -9.67 16.41 -49.81
N ARG A 18 -10.12 15.45 -48.99
CA ARG A 18 -10.21 15.59 -47.53
C ARG A 18 -8.80 15.81 -46.96
N ARG A 19 -8.63 16.84 -46.13
CA ARG A 19 -7.44 17.04 -45.31
C ARG A 19 -7.23 15.79 -44.45
N GLY A 20 -6.15 15.08 -44.70
CA GLY A 20 -5.75 13.92 -43.90
C GLY A 20 -5.35 14.35 -42.49
N ASP A 21 -5.92 13.66 -41.50
CA ASP A 21 -5.41 13.62 -40.14
C ASP A 21 -3.99 13.04 -40.17
N LYS A 22 -2.98 13.92 -40.15
CA LYS A 22 -1.60 13.51 -39.95
C LYS A 22 -1.46 13.06 -38.49
N LEU A 23 -1.35 11.75 -38.28
CA LEU A 23 -0.89 11.18 -37.01
C LEU A 23 0.40 11.89 -36.56
N PRO A 24 0.48 12.38 -35.32
CA PRO A 24 1.63 13.15 -34.85
C PRO A 24 2.91 12.29 -34.89
N SER A 25 4.02 12.89 -35.32
CA SER A 25 5.32 12.21 -35.41
C SER A 25 5.71 11.58 -34.06
N LEU A 26 6.50 10.50 -34.10
CA LEU A 26 6.94 9.76 -32.90
C LEU A 26 7.58 10.68 -31.84
N ALA A 27 8.27 11.74 -32.25
CA ALA A 27 8.85 12.75 -31.36
C ALA A 27 7.80 13.60 -30.63
N VAL A 28 6.73 14.02 -31.32
CA VAL A 28 5.62 14.78 -30.72
C VAL A 28 4.83 13.89 -29.74
N SER A 29 4.61 12.64 -30.10
CA SER A 29 3.95 11.64 -29.23
C SER A 29 4.77 11.36 -27.95
N SER A 30 6.11 11.27 -28.08
CA SER A 30 7.04 11.11 -26.94
C SER A 30 7.07 12.33 -26.02
N LEU A 31 7.05 13.55 -26.58
CA LEU A 31 7.01 14.79 -25.80
C LEU A 31 5.69 14.94 -25.03
N ILE A 32 4.55 14.66 -25.68
CA ILE A 32 3.23 14.67 -25.03
C ILE A 32 3.18 13.63 -23.89
N ALA A 33 3.75 12.44 -24.10
CA ALA A 33 3.85 11.42 -23.05
C ALA A 33 4.67 11.92 -21.85
N LYS A 34 5.84 12.53 -22.09
CA LYS A 34 6.69 13.12 -21.04
C LYS A 34 5.99 14.23 -20.27
N VAL A 35 5.30 15.15 -20.96
CA VAL A 35 4.51 16.22 -20.33
C VAL A 35 3.37 15.65 -19.50
N ARG A 36 2.65 14.64 -20.00
CA ARG A 36 1.61 13.93 -19.23
C ARG A 36 2.17 13.25 -17.99
N ILE A 37 3.36 12.65 -18.07
CA ILE A 37 4.04 12.03 -16.93
C ILE A 37 4.42 13.09 -15.91
N ALA A 38 5.04 14.20 -16.32
CA ALA A 38 5.43 15.31 -15.45
C ALA A 38 4.21 15.95 -14.76
N LEU A 39 3.12 16.18 -15.50
CA LEU A 39 1.86 16.66 -14.93
C LEU A 39 1.26 15.66 -13.93
N LYS A 40 1.25 14.36 -14.25
CA LYS A 40 0.81 13.31 -13.31
C LYS A 40 1.67 13.28 -12.06
N GLN A 41 2.99 13.46 -12.18
CA GLN A 41 3.91 13.50 -11.04
C GLN A 41 3.70 14.76 -10.18
N GLY A 42 3.54 15.94 -10.80
CA GLY A 42 3.24 17.19 -10.12
C GLY A 42 1.91 17.16 -9.36
N ILE A 43 0.84 16.63 -9.99
CA ILE A 43 -0.45 16.41 -9.33
C ILE A 43 -0.28 15.48 -8.13
N ARG A 44 0.42 14.35 -8.30
CA ARG A 44 0.67 13.38 -7.22
C ARG A 44 1.53 13.96 -6.09
N GLY A 45 2.34 14.97 -6.36
CA GLY A 45 3.19 15.66 -5.37
C GLY A 45 2.42 16.67 -4.53
N SER A 46 1.40 17.31 -5.10
CA SER A 46 0.57 18.30 -4.40
C SER A 46 -0.58 17.64 -3.64
N TYR A 47 -0.65 17.91 -2.34
CA TYR A 47 -1.75 17.47 -1.46
C TYR A 47 -3.13 17.88 -2.01
N TYR A 48 -3.29 19.16 -2.35
CA TYR A 48 -4.57 19.70 -2.79
C TYR A 48 -4.98 19.19 -4.17
N LEU A 49 -4.04 19.07 -5.12
CA LEU A 49 -4.34 18.52 -6.44
C LEU A 49 -4.67 17.03 -6.39
N THR A 50 -3.94 16.26 -5.57
CA THR A 50 -4.26 14.84 -5.34
C THR A 50 -5.64 14.70 -4.72
N ARG A 51 -5.99 15.54 -3.73
CA ARG A 51 -7.31 15.56 -3.09
C ARG A 51 -8.42 15.87 -4.09
N LEU A 52 -8.26 16.91 -4.90
CA LEU A 52 -9.23 17.28 -5.93
C LEU A 52 -9.42 16.16 -6.95
N ARG A 53 -8.32 15.53 -7.42
CA ARG A 53 -8.38 14.40 -8.34
C ARG A 53 -9.27 13.28 -7.79
N TYR A 54 -9.02 12.80 -6.58
CA TYR A 54 -9.81 11.71 -6.00
C TYR A 54 -11.25 12.11 -5.70
N GLN A 55 -11.50 13.38 -5.38
CA GLN A 55 -12.86 13.89 -5.26
C GLN A 55 -13.60 13.82 -6.60
N LEU A 56 -12.96 14.20 -7.70
CA LEU A 56 -13.55 14.09 -9.05
C LEU A 56 -13.79 12.63 -9.44
N MET A 57 -12.85 11.73 -9.15
CA MET A 57 -13.02 10.29 -9.38
C MET A 57 -14.26 9.74 -8.66
N TYR A 58 -14.47 10.13 -7.40
CA TYR A 58 -15.65 9.77 -6.62
C TYR A 58 -16.94 10.31 -7.24
N MET A 59 -16.98 11.60 -7.59
CA MET A 59 -18.16 12.23 -8.19
C MET A 59 -18.55 11.58 -9.53
N ARG A 60 -17.57 11.11 -10.30
CA ARG A 60 -17.78 10.39 -11.56
C ARG A 60 -18.18 8.92 -11.36
N GLY A 61 -18.09 8.40 -10.14
CA GLY A 61 -18.39 7.00 -9.84
C GLY A 61 -17.45 6.03 -10.56
N GLU A 62 -16.18 6.38 -10.74
CA GLU A 62 -15.24 5.61 -11.58
C GLU A 62 -15.14 4.14 -11.16
N LEU A 63 -15.27 3.80 -9.87
CA LEU A 63 -15.19 2.42 -9.38
C LEU A 63 -16.49 1.62 -9.50
N ARG A 64 -17.63 2.27 -9.74
CA ARG A 64 -18.96 1.64 -9.69
C ARG A 64 -19.11 0.48 -10.68
N HIS A 65 -18.36 0.50 -11.77
CA HIS A 65 -18.35 -0.52 -12.83
C HIS A 65 -17.02 -1.27 -12.97
N GLN A 66 -16.07 -1.06 -12.05
CA GLN A 66 -14.76 -1.70 -12.07
C GLN A 66 -14.63 -2.70 -10.92
N GLU A 67 -13.66 -3.61 -11.00
CA GLU A 67 -13.36 -4.54 -9.91
C GLU A 67 -12.03 -4.13 -9.26
N PRO A 68 -12.05 -3.14 -8.35
CA PRO A 68 -10.84 -2.63 -7.75
C PRO A 68 -10.21 -3.66 -6.82
N ILE A 69 -8.88 -3.72 -6.86
CA ILE A 69 -8.07 -4.49 -5.93
C ILE A 69 -7.53 -3.54 -4.87
N VAL A 70 -7.80 -3.82 -3.61
CA VAL A 70 -7.33 -3.01 -2.49
C VAL A 70 -6.31 -3.81 -1.68
N ILE A 71 -5.03 -3.45 -1.83
CA ILE A 71 -3.97 -3.94 -0.96
C ILE A 71 -4.04 -3.11 0.32
N TYR A 72 -4.53 -3.74 1.39
CA TYR A 72 -4.86 -3.10 2.66
C TYR A 72 -4.27 -3.86 3.84
N GLN A 73 -3.27 -3.27 4.49
CA GLN A 73 -2.36 -3.98 5.37
C GLN A 73 -1.57 -3.03 6.24
N ARG A 74 -1.08 -3.52 7.37
CA ARG A 74 -0.13 -2.77 8.19
C ARG A 74 1.20 -2.56 7.44
N GLY A 75 1.94 -1.51 7.78
CA GLY A 75 3.26 -1.25 7.17
C GLY A 75 4.28 -2.38 7.37
N LYS A 76 5.31 -2.41 6.52
CA LYS A 76 6.51 -3.29 6.65
C LYS A 76 6.25 -4.81 6.64
N VAL A 77 5.24 -5.22 5.88
CA VAL A 77 4.87 -6.62 5.59
C VAL A 77 5.19 -7.07 4.15
N GLY A 78 6.04 -6.33 3.41
CA GLY A 78 6.43 -6.69 2.03
C GLY A 78 5.37 -6.42 0.95
N SER A 79 4.27 -5.74 1.29
CA SER A 79 3.17 -5.43 0.37
C SER A 79 3.54 -4.62 -0.87
N SER A 80 4.65 -3.88 -0.84
CA SER A 80 5.08 -3.07 -1.98
C SER A 80 5.46 -3.93 -3.18
N SER A 81 6.05 -5.11 -2.96
CA SER A 81 6.38 -6.05 -4.03
C SER A 81 5.11 -6.60 -4.69
N VAL A 82 4.10 -6.96 -3.89
CA VAL A 82 2.78 -7.37 -4.41
C VAL A 82 2.13 -6.25 -5.21
N TYR A 83 2.13 -5.02 -4.69
CA TYR A 83 1.56 -3.87 -5.39
C TYR A 83 2.20 -3.64 -6.75
N ARG A 84 3.54 -3.64 -6.82
CA ARG A 84 4.25 -3.49 -8.10
C ARG A 84 4.00 -4.63 -9.05
N SER A 85 3.97 -5.87 -8.54
CA SER A 85 3.68 -7.05 -9.36
C SER A 85 2.31 -6.91 -10.04
N LEU A 86 1.27 -6.54 -9.29
CA LEU A 86 -0.07 -6.33 -9.84
C LEU A 86 -0.13 -5.16 -10.82
N LEU A 87 0.59 -4.06 -10.56
CA LEU A 87 0.66 -2.94 -11.49
C LEU A 87 1.33 -3.32 -12.82
N ASN A 88 2.37 -4.15 -12.78
CA ASN A 88 3.12 -4.57 -13.96
C ASN A 88 2.33 -5.52 -14.88
N MET A 89 1.24 -6.12 -14.37
CA MET A 89 0.39 -7.03 -15.15
C MET A 89 -0.69 -6.32 -15.98
N ASP A 90 -0.86 -5.00 -15.83
CA ASP A 90 -1.84 -4.20 -16.57
C ASP A 90 -3.25 -4.83 -16.67
N LEU A 91 -3.78 -5.27 -15.53
CA LEU A 91 -5.01 -6.07 -15.43
C LEU A 91 -6.30 -5.34 -15.89
N GLY A 92 -6.21 -4.09 -16.34
CA GLY A 92 -7.38 -3.24 -16.59
C GLY A 92 -8.20 -2.92 -15.32
N ARG A 93 -7.69 -3.26 -14.14
CA ARG A 93 -8.32 -3.07 -12.83
C ARG A 93 -7.56 -2.02 -12.00
N PRO A 94 -8.24 -1.11 -11.30
CA PRO A 94 -7.59 -0.19 -10.37
C PRO A 94 -6.98 -0.97 -9.21
N VAL A 95 -5.70 -0.73 -8.94
CA VAL A 95 -5.01 -1.28 -7.78
C VAL A 95 -4.70 -0.15 -6.80
N PHE A 96 -5.17 -0.30 -5.56
CA PHE A 96 -4.91 0.64 -4.48
C PHE A 96 -4.01 0.01 -3.43
N HIS A 97 -3.18 0.83 -2.78
CA HIS A 97 -2.26 0.40 -1.73
C HIS A 97 -2.34 1.38 -0.56
N VAL A 98 -2.88 0.93 0.58
CA VAL A 98 -3.18 1.77 1.74
C VAL A 98 -2.92 1.04 3.05
N HIS A 99 -2.63 1.79 4.13
CA HIS A 99 -2.31 1.22 5.45
C HIS A 99 -3.40 1.40 6.52
N PHE A 100 -4.36 2.29 6.25
CA PHE A 100 -5.49 2.56 7.13
C PHE A 100 -6.64 3.15 6.30
N ILE A 101 -7.87 2.76 6.58
CA ILE A 101 -9.08 3.34 5.99
C ILE A 101 -10.06 3.76 7.09
N ASN A 102 -9.97 3.16 8.27
CA ASN A 102 -10.83 3.55 9.37
C ASN A 102 -10.26 4.79 10.11
N ASN A 103 -11.14 5.60 10.70
CA ASN A 103 -10.77 6.76 11.53
C ASN A 103 -9.72 7.71 10.90
N ILE A 104 -9.76 7.89 9.58
CA ILE A 104 -8.72 8.59 8.81
C ILE A 104 -8.49 10.03 9.31
N GLU A 105 -9.56 10.80 9.54
CA GLU A 105 -9.42 12.20 9.95
C GLU A 105 -8.82 12.31 11.35
N ARG A 106 -9.26 11.45 12.29
CA ARG A 106 -8.70 11.39 13.63
C ARG A 106 -7.20 11.09 13.57
N ARG A 107 -6.81 10.04 12.83
CA ARG A 107 -5.40 9.66 12.67
C ARG A 107 -4.57 10.76 12.02
N HIS A 108 -5.12 11.44 11.02
CA HIS A 108 -4.47 12.57 10.36
C HIS A 108 -4.15 13.68 11.35
N TRP A 109 -5.13 14.11 12.14
CA TRP A 109 -4.96 15.21 13.08
C TRP A 109 -4.09 14.82 14.28
N GLU A 110 -4.19 13.59 14.79
CA GLU A 110 -3.30 13.06 15.82
C GLU A 110 -1.83 13.08 15.35
N MET A 111 -1.55 12.63 14.13
CA MET A 111 -0.18 12.63 13.58
C MET A 111 0.34 14.05 13.33
N CYS A 112 -0.48 14.95 12.78
CA CYS A 112 -0.11 16.34 12.57
C CYS A 112 0.20 17.03 13.91
N GLY A 113 -0.65 16.83 14.93
CA GLY A 113 -0.47 17.44 16.25
C GLY A 113 0.75 16.88 17.00
N ALA A 114 0.86 15.55 17.09
CA ALA A 114 1.94 14.88 17.85
C ALA A 114 3.35 15.21 17.31
N HIS A 115 3.47 15.46 16.00
CA HIS A 115 4.75 15.70 15.34
C HIS A 115 4.87 17.12 14.76
N LYS A 116 3.95 18.03 15.10
CA LYS A 116 3.92 19.42 14.60
C LYS A 116 4.01 19.53 13.07
N LEU A 117 3.39 18.59 12.35
CA LEU A 117 3.40 18.53 10.90
C LEU A 117 2.23 19.33 10.31
N THR A 118 2.48 20.03 9.21
CA THR A 118 1.39 20.55 8.38
C THR A 118 0.70 19.41 7.62
N PRO A 119 -0.55 19.57 7.15
CA PRO A 119 -1.22 18.55 6.35
C PRO A 119 -0.42 18.14 5.10
N SER A 120 0.25 19.09 4.45
CA SER A 120 1.11 18.84 3.29
C SER A 120 2.38 18.06 3.67
N ALA A 121 3.01 18.40 4.80
CA ALA A 121 4.18 17.67 5.29
C ALA A 121 3.81 16.22 5.66
N TYR A 122 2.68 16.01 6.34
CA TYR A 122 2.19 14.67 6.62
C TYR A 122 1.82 13.90 5.34
N PHE A 123 1.19 14.56 4.36
CA PHE A 123 0.87 13.95 3.07
C PHE A 123 2.13 13.49 2.31
N ALA A 124 3.22 14.28 2.35
CA ALA A 124 4.49 13.89 1.73
C ALA A 124 5.02 12.56 2.29
N ARG A 125 4.83 12.33 3.60
CA ARG A 125 5.20 11.09 4.30
C ARG A 125 4.19 9.97 4.11
N SER A 126 2.92 10.31 3.95
CA SER A 126 1.78 9.38 3.96
C SER A 126 0.84 9.65 2.79
N ARG A 127 1.35 9.51 1.56
CA ARG A 127 0.60 9.81 0.31
C ARG A 127 -0.70 9.02 0.19
N HIS A 128 -0.75 7.84 0.80
CA HIS A 128 -1.94 6.99 0.85
C HIS A 128 -3.08 7.59 1.68
N LEU A 129 -2.87 8.67 2.46
CA LEU A 129 -3.93 9.35 3.23
C LEU A 129 -5.11 9.76 2.34
N VAL A 130 -4.83 10.42 1.21
CA VAL A 130 -5.88 10.90 0.31
C VAL A 130 -6.59 9.73 -0.37
N VAL A 131 -5.84 8.70 -0.75
CA VAL A 131 -6.39 7.45 -1.30
C VAL A 131 -7.29 6.75 -0.29
N SER A 132 -6.91 6.76 0.98
CA SER A 132 -7.68 6.16 2.07
C SER A 132 -9.02 6.89 2.28
N ARG A 133 -9.02 8.24 2.22
CA ARG A 133 -10.26 9.05 2.27
C ARG A 133 -11.19 8.71 1.12
N TYR A 134 -10.62 8.56 -0.08
CA TYR A 134 -11.36 8.18 -1.27
C TYR A 134 -12.00 6.80 -1.12
N LEU A 135 -11.20 5.78 -0.76
CA LEU A 135 -11.68 4.42 -0.54
C LEU A 135 -12.71 4.34 0.58
N ASN A 136 -12.57 5.11 1.66
CA ASN A 136 -13.57 5.13 2.74
C ASN A 136 -14.95 5.53 2.21
N LYS A 137 -15.01 6.52 1.32
CA LYS A 137 -16.27 6.94 0.69
C LYS A 137 -16.81 5.86 -0.25
N GLU A 138 -15.97 5.35 -1.15
CA GLU A 138 -16.35 4.31 -2.11
C GLU A 138 -16.83 3.03 -1.41
N ILE A 139 -16.15 2.57 -0.36
CA ILE A 139 -16.53 1.38 0.40
C ILE A 139 -17.90 1.56 1.07
N LYS A 140 -18.18 2.75 1.61
CA LYS A 140 -19.49 3.08 2.19
C LYS A 140 -20.59 3.16 1.14
N SER A 141 -20.27 3.65 -0.05
CA SER A 141 -21.21 3.69 -1.19
C SER A 141 -21.46 2.32 -1.82
N GLY A 142 -20.52 1.38 -1.66
CA GLY A 142 -20.61 0.03 -2.21
C GLY A 142 -20.27 -0.05 -3.71
N LEU A 143 -20.13 -1.28 -4.21
CA LEU A 143 -19.76 -1.59 -5.61
C LEU A 143 -20.93 -2.17 -6.42
N GLN A 144 -22.14 -1.62 -6.24
CA GLN A 144 -23.35 -2.04 -6.97
C GLN A 144 -23.60 -3.56 -6.87
N GLY A 145 -23.62 -4.09 -5.65
CA GLY A 145 -23.86 -5.51 -5.38
C GLY A 145 -22.62 -6.42 -5.51
N ARG A 146 -21.49 -5.90 -5.99
CA ARG A 146 -20.23 -6.66 -6.05
C ARG A 146 -19.44 -6.56 -4.75
N LYS A 147 -18.64 -7.59 -4.48
CA LYS A 147 -17.73 -7.63 -3.32
C LYS A 147 -16.41 -6.93 -3.66
N TRP A 148 -15.82 -6.28 -2.65
CA TRP A 148 -14.46 -5.76 -2.75
C TRP A 148 -13.44 -6.90 -2.76
N LYS A 149 -12.41 -6.81 -3.60
CA LYS A 149 -11.24 -7.69 -3.55
C LYS A 149 -10.15 -7.05 -2.71
N VAL A 150 -9.91 -7.60 -1.52
CA VAL A 150 -8.94 -7.08 -0.56
C VAL A 150 -7.77 -8.04 -0.44
N ILE A 151 -6.54 -7.52 -0.48
CA ILE A 151 -5.33 -8.30 -0.23
C ILE A 151 -4.66 -7.71 1.00
N THR A 152 -4.31 -8.56 1.95
CA THR A 152 -3.55 -8.16 3.13
C THR A 152 -2.36 -9.10 3.34
N LEU A 153 -1.31 -8.58 3.96
CA LEU A 153 -0.11 -9.34 4.25
C LEU A 153 0.24 -9.19 5.71
N ILE A 154 0.81 -10.27 6.25
CA ILE A 154 1.32 -10.32 7.61
C ILE A 154 2.78 -10.76 7.60
N ARG A 155 3.48 -10.59 8.72
CA ARG A 155 4.90 -10.92 8.89
C ARG A 155 5.18 -11.22 10.36
N ASP A 156 6.28 -11.92 10.65
CA ASP A 156 6.88 -12.06 11.98
C ASP A 156 6.64 -10.76 12.78
N PRO A 157 5.85 -10.83 13.87
CA PRO A 157 5.38 -9.64 14.56
C PRO A 157 6.50 -8.80 15.14
N LEU A 158 7.61 -9.39 15.60
CA LEU A 158 8.72 -8.62 16.15
C LEU A 158 9.53 -7.96 15.04
N LYS A 159 9.86 -8.71 13.97
CA LYS A 159 10.57 -8.17 12.81
C LYS A 159 9.80 -7.04 12.12
N GLN A 160 8.48 -7.19 12.01
CA GLN A 160 7.58 -6.16 11.49
C GLN A 160 7.60 -4.90 12.38
N ARG A 161 7.59 -5.05 13.72
CA ARG A 161 7.66 -3.93 14.66
C ARG A 161 9.00 -3.19 14.58
N MET A 162 10.12 -3.91 14.57
CA MET A 162 11.45 -3.31 14.43
C MET A 162 11.56 -2.54 13.11
N SER A 163 11.06 -3.13 12.02
CA SER A 163 11.05 -2.46 10.71
C SER A 163 10.12 -1.23 10.69
N SER A 164 9.02 -1.26 11.42
CA SER A 164 8.07 -0.15 11.52
C SER A 164 8.57 1.00 12.39
N PHE A 165 9.41 0.73 13.38
CA PHE A 165 10.12 1.76 14.13
C PHE A 165 10.97 2.62 13.19
N PHE A 166 11.76 1.99 12.32
CA PHE A 166 12.59 2.70 11.32
C PHE A 166 11.78 3.47 10.28
N GLN A 167 10.51 3.12 10.06
CA GLN A 167 9.63 3.88 9.15
C GLN A 167 9.29 5.28 9.68
N ILE A 168 9.38 5.49 10.99
CA ILE A 168 9.04 6.75 11.65
C ILE A 168 10.14 7.26 12.59
N VAL A 169 11.33 6.69 12.51
CA VAL A 169 12.40 6.94 13.49
C VAL A 169 12.86 8.40 13.48
N ASP A 170 12.84 9.05 12.32
CA ASP A 170 13.15 10.48 12.17
C ASP A 170 12.10 11.41 12.81
N LEU A 171 10.89 10.92 13.07
CA LEU A 171 9.88 11.63 13.86
C LEU A 171 10.06 11.43 15.38
N ILE A 172 10.85 10.43 15.78
CA ILE A 172 11.12 10.07 17.18
C ILE A 172 12.48 10.62 17.63
N ILE A 173 13.47 10.59 16.74
CA ILE A 173 14.85 10.98 16.95
C ILE A 173 15.14 12.18 16.03
N PRO A 174 15.26 13.39 16.58
CA PRO A 174 15.69 14.56 15.83
C PRO A 174 17.05 14.33 15.17
N ASP A 175 17.20 14.84 13.94
CA ASP A 175 18.44 14.76 13.16
C ASP A 175 18.96 13.32 12.96
N PHE A 176 18.04 12.33 12.93
CA PHE A 176 18.38 10.91 12.85
C PHE A 176 19.39 10.59 11.73
N GLU A 177 19.18 11.12 10.52
CA GLU A 177 20.09 10.90 9.39
C GLU A 177 21.48 11.48 9.64
N GLN A 178 21.56 12.68 10.22
CA GLN A 178 22.84 13.31 10.57
C GLN A 178 23.56 12.49 11.64
N ARG A 179 22.84 12.05 12.67
CA ARG A 179 23.39 11.21 13.74
C ARG A 179 23.90 9.86 13.21
N CYS A 180 23.22 9.27 12.23
CA CYS A 180 23.70 8.07 11.54
C CYS A 180 24.99 8.35 10.76
N ARG A 181 25.08 9.46 10.01
CA ARG A 181 26.28 9.83 9.25
C ARG A 181 27.48 10.10 10.15
N ASP A 182 27.26 10.78 11.27
CA ASP A 182 28.31 11.14 12.23
C ASP A 182 28.65 9.98 13.18
N ASN A 183 28.00 8.82 13.03
CA ASN A 183 28.16 7.64 13.87
C ASN A 183 27.96 7.94 15.37
N THR A 184 27.03 8.83 15.70
CA THR A 184 26.74 9.27 17.08
C THR A 184 25.60 8.49 17.73
N LEU A 185 25.05 7.49 17.03
CA LEU A 185 23.88 6.74 17.46
C LEU A 185 24.21 5.26 17.57
N SER A 186 24.41 4.77 18.80
CA SER A 186 24.69 3.36 19.06
C SER A 186 23.41 2.50 19.04
N VAL A 187 23.56 1.20 18.75
CA VAL A 187 22.45 0.24 18.85
C VAL A 187 21.85 0.18 20.25
N LYS A 188 22.67 0.33 21.30
CA LYS A 188 22.17 0.38 22.69
C LYS A 188 21.21 1.56 22.89
N ALA A 189 21.62 2.77 22.49
CA ALA A 189 20.76 3.96 22.60
C ALA A 189 19.49 3.82 21.75
N LEU A 190 19.59 3.26 20.54
CA LEU A 190 18.42 2.96 19.70
C LEU A 190 17.47 1.95 20.35
N THR A 191 18.02 0.94 21.01
CA THR A 191 17.23 -0.09 21.71
C THR A 191 16.49 0.51 22.90
N GLU A 192 17.14 1.37 23.68
CA GLU A 192 16.51 2.12 24.77
C GLU A 192 15.36 3.00 24.24
N ILE A 193 15.59 3.76 23.17
CA ILE A 193 14.57 4.60 22.54
C ILE A 193 13.40 3.75 22.01
N TYR A 194 13.69 2.62 21.36
CA TYR A 194 12.68 1.69 20.87
C TYR A 194 11.80 1.17 22.02
N LEU A 195 12.41 0.73 23.11
CA LEU A 195 11.71 0.21 24.29
C LEU A 195 10.95 1.30 25.04
N GLU A 196 11.45 2.51 25.11
CA GLU A 196 10.77 3.61 25.81
C GLU A 196 9.60 4.16 24.99
N ARG A 197 9.84 4.46 23.71
CA ARG A 197 8.94 5.30 22.90
C ARG A 197 8.10 4.51 21.91
N TYR A 198 8.52 3.32 21.48
CA TYR A 198 7.87 2.58 20.40
C TYR A 198 7.20 1.26 20.84
N ARG A 199 7.69 0.57 21.87
CA ARG A 199 7.19 -0.76 22.27
C ARG A 199 5.68 -0.83 22.57
N ARG A 200 5.06 0.31 22.89
CA ARG A 200 3.62 0.44 23.18
C ARG A 200 2.74 0.37 21.94
N ASP A 201 3.34 0.25 20.75
CA ASP A 201 2.64 -0.05 19.53
C ASP A 201 1.72 -1.29 19.70
N ARG A 202 0.44 -1.11 19.35
CA ARG A 202 -0.62 -2.09 19.63
C ARG A 202 -0.56 -3.35 18.75
N GLY A 203 0.41 -3.44 17.84
CA GLY A 203 0.67 -4.64 17.05
C GLY A 203 -0.32 -4.91 15.92
N GLN A 204 -0.22 -6.10 15.34
CA GLN A 204 -1.05 -6.53 14.21
C GLN A 204 -2.47 -6.94 14.64
N THR A 205 -2.67 -7.48 15.85
CA THR A 205 -4.00 -7.80 16.38
C THR A 205 -4.92 -6.58 16.39
N ASP A 206 -4.47 -5.47 16.99
CA ASP A 206 -5.22 -4.23 17.05
C ASP A 206 -5.50 -3.67 15.66
N TRP A 207 -4.54 -3.80 14.72
CA TRP A 207 -4.74 -3.35 13.35
C TRP A 207 -5.90 -4.10 12.68
N PHE A 208 -5.97 -5.44 12.74
CA PHE A 208 -7.10 -6.19 12.17
C PHE A 208 -8.45 -5.78 12.78
N ASN A 209 -8.48 -5.62 14.11
CA ASN A 209 -9.69 -5.22 14.85
C ASN A 209 -10.14 -3.78 14.56
N ARG A 210 -9.23 -2.89 14.17
CA ARG A 210 -9.54 -1.48 13.87
C ARG A 210 -9.70 -1.18 12.40
N GLU A 211 -9.12 -1.99 11.52
CA GLU A 211 -9.03 -1.68 10.09
C GLU A 211 -9.79 -2.69 9.23
N ILE A 212 -9.63 -4.00 9.41
CA ILE A 212 -10.31 -5.00 8.57
C ILE A 212 -11.75 -5.24 9.04
N LYS A 213 -11.91 -5.62 10.31
CA LYS A 213 -13.21 -5.97 10.89
C LYS A 213 -14.26 -4.86 10.74
N PRO A 214 -13.99 -3.60 11.14
CA PRO A 214 -15.01 -2.54 11.02
C PRO A 214 -15.22 -2.02 9.60
N VAL A 215 -14.25 -2.18 8.68
CA VAL A 215 -14.40 -1.68 7.29
C VAL A 215 -15.12 -2.69 6.41
N PHE A 216 -14.78 -3.98 6.55
CA PHE A 216 -15.26 -5.04 5.66
C PHE A 216 -16.11 -6.11 6.34
N GLY A 217 -16.24 -6.09 7.67
CA GLY A 217 -17.00 -7.09 8.42
C GLY A 217 -16.31 -8.46 8.54
N ILE A 218 -15.03 -8.55 8.19
CA ILE A 218 -14.27 -9.81 8.23
C ILE A 218 -13.49 -9.87 9.55
N ASP A 219 -13.79 -10.86 10.38
CA ASP A 219 -12.98 -11.20 11.54
C ASP A 219 -12.00 -12.31 11.16
N VAL A 220 -10.73 -11.96 10.96
CA VAL A 220 -9.71 -12.94 10.56
C VAL A 220 -9.37 -13.91 11.68
N PHE A 221 -9.65 -13.56 12.95
CA PHE A 221 -9.31 -14.41 14.09
C PHE A 221 -10.40 -15.43 14.42
N SER A 222 -11.61 -15.26 13.89
CA SER A 222 -12.72 -16.20 14.12
C SER A 222 -12.62 -17.48 13.28
N THR A 223 -11.78 -17.48 12.24
CA THR A 223 -11.59 -18.61 11.34
C THR A 223 -10.13 -19.03 11.39
N GLY A 224 -9.85 -20.33 11.37
CA GLY A 224 -8.47 -20.82 11.36
C GLY A 224 -7.68 -20.36 10.14
N PHE A 225 -6.35 -20.30 10.30
CA PHE A 225 -5.42 -19.98 9.21
C PHE A 225 -4.66 -21.24 8.75
N ALA A 226 -4.60 -21.48 7.44
CA ALA A 226 -3.85 -22.59 6.85
C ALA A 226 -2.33 -22.33 6.88
N ARG A 227 -1.72 -22.46 8.06
CA ARG A 227 -0.30 -22.14 8.32
C ARG A 227 0.67 -22.82 7.34
N SER A 228 0.41 -24.08 6.98
CA SER A 228 1.21 -24.85 6.02
C SER A 228 1.13 -24.29 4.59
N ARG A 229 -0.05 -23.85 4.16
CA ARG A 229 -0.28 -23.23 2.85
C ARG A 229 0.30 -21.82 2.78
N GLY A 230 0.30 -21.10 3.91
CA GLY A 230 0.88 -19.76 4.02
C GLY A 230 -0.04 -18.63 3.59
N TYR A 231 -1.27 -18.93 3.14
CA TYR A 231 -2.32 -17.96 2.88
C TYR A 231 -3.71 -18.51 3.20
N GLN A 232 -4.68 -17.61 3.30
CA GLN A 232 -6.09 -17.91 3.48
C GLN A 232 -6.97 -16.90 2.75
N ILE A 233 -8.07 -17.39 2.16
CA ILE A 233 -9.13 -16.55 1.58
C ILE A 233 -10.32 -16.55 2.54
N TYR A 234 -10.79 -15.35 2.88
CA TYR A 234 -11.95 -15.13 3.73
C TYR A 234 -13.07 -14.53 2.88
N HIS A 235 -14.28 -15.07 3.02
CA HIS A 235 -15.45 -14.58 2.33
C HIS A 235 -16.38 -13.87 3.34
N GLY A 236 -16.63 -12.59 3.12
CA GLY A 236 -17.64 -11.81 3.84
C GLY A 236 -18.72 -11.29 2.89
N ASP A 237 -19.70 -10.59 3.44
CA ASP A 237 -20.82 -10.06 2.64
C ASP A 237 -20.38 -8.91 1.74
N ARG A 238 -19.49 -8.04 2.23
CA ARG A 238 -19.01 -6.84 1.53
C ARG A 238 -17.74 -7.09 0.72
N ALA A 239 -16.92 -8.04 1.12
CA ALA A 239 -15.59 -8.23 0.56
C ALA A 239 -15.17 -9.68 0.61
N GLU A 240 -14.22 -10.01 -0.25
CA GLU A 240 -13.37 -11.18 -0.13
C GLU A 240 -11.96 -10.71 0.19
N LEU A 241 -11.28 -11.41 1.09
CA LEU A 241 -9.98 -11.01 1.60
C LEU A 241 -8.99 -12.15 1.45
N LEU A 242 -7.91 -11.90 0.72
CA LEU A 242 -6.74 -12.76 0.68
C LEU A 242 -5.73 -12.29 1.72
N LEU A 243 -5.35 -13.16 2.66
CA LEU A 243 -4.29 -12.92 3.63
C LEU A 243 -3.10 -13.83 3.34
N ILE A 244 -1.91 -13.26 3.19
CA ILE A 244 -0.67 -14.00 2.93
C ILE A 244 0.39 -13.70 4.00
N ARG A 245 1.10 -14.73 4.47
CA ARG A 245 2.31 -14.54 5.28
C ARG A 245 3.48 -14.17 4.38
N LEU A 246 4.21 -13.10 4.75
CA LEU A 246 5.40 -12.68 4.01
C LEU A 246 6.44 -13.81 3.95
N GLU A 247 6.54 -14.62 5.01
CA GLU A 247 7.45 -15.77 5.09
C GLU A 247 7.16 -16.86 4.02
N ASN A 248 5.93 -16.87 3.47
CA ASN A 248 5.51 -17.83 2.45
C ASN A 248 5.27 -17.19 1.07
N LEU A 249 5.36 -15.87 0.95
CA LEU A 249 4.91 -15.12 -0.24
C LEU A 249 5.55 -15.68 -1.53
N ASP A 250 6.86 -15.88 -1.54
CA ASP A 250 7.57 -16.39 -2.73
C ASP A 250 7.12 -17.80 -3.13
N LYS A 251 6.62 -18.59 -2.18
CA LYS A 251 6.22 -19.99 -2.39
C LYS A 251 4.76 -20.11 -2.81
N CYS A 252 3.87 -19.31 -2.23
CA CYS A 252 2.43 -19.48 -2.40
C CYS A 252 1.76 -18.40 -3.25
N ALA A 253 2.48 -17.36 -3.70
CA ALA A 253 1.87 -16.26 -4.44
C ALA A 253 1.12 -16.74 -5.69
N THR A 254 1.75 -17.51 -6.56
CA THR A 254 1.11 -17.97 -7.81
C THR A 254 -0.21 -18.70 -7.56
N GLU A 255 -0.23 -19.63 -6.60
CA GLU A 255 -1.45 -20.34 -6.19
C GLU A 255 -2.51 -19.38 -5.60
N ALA A 256 -2.10 -18.53 -4.66
CA ALA A 256 -2.99 -17.61 -3.96
C ALA A 256 -3.66 -16.60 -4.89
N PHE A 257 -2.90 -16.02 -5.82
CA PHE A 257 -3.41 -15.07 -6.80
C PHE A 257 -4.23 -15.75 -7.91
N GLY A 258 -3.88 -16.98 -8.27
CA GLY A 258 -4.67 -17.84 -9.15
C GLY A 258 -6.06 -18.08 -8.58
N GLU A 259 -6.14 -18.54 -7.34
CA GLU A 259 -7.40 -18.83 -6.65
C GLU A 259 -8.22 -17.56 -6.36
N PHE A 260 -7.57 -16.49 -5.88
CA PHE A 260 -8.30 -15.30 -5.41
C PHE A 260 -8.74 -14.34 -6.51
N LEU A 261 -7.88 -14.11 -7.50
CA LEU A 261 -8.11 -13.13 -8.57
C LEU A 261 -8.32 -13.77 -9.95
N GLY A 262 -8.15 -15.09 -10.08
CA GLY A 262 -8.15 -15.76 -11.39
C GLY A 262 -6.88 -15.48 -12.20
N ILE A 263 -5.74 -15.28 -11.54
CA ILE A 263 -4.46 -14.91 -12.17
C ILE A 263 -3.45 -16.06 -12.00
N PRO A 264 -3.51 -17.12 -12.83
CA PRO A 264 -2.69 -18.31 -12.67
C PRO A 264 -1.19 -18.05 -12.91
N ASP A 265 -0.84 -17.04 -13.71
CA ASP A 265 0.55 -16.72 -14.06
C ASP A 265 1.13 -15.57 -13.20
N PHE A 266 0.61 -15.36 -11.98
CA PHE A 266 1.13 -14.31 -11.11
C PHE A 266 2.61 -14.58 -10.76
N LYS A 267 3.45 -13.57 -11.01
CA LYS A 267 4.88 -13.58 -10.66
C LYS A 267 5.22 -12.39 -9.78
N LEU A 268 5.90 -12.66 -8.67
CA LEU A 268 6.38 -11.60 -7.80
C LEU A 268 7.54 -10.85 -8.47
N SER A 269 7.41 -9.53 -8.56
CA SER A 269 8.45 -8.64 -9.01
C SER A 269 9.44 -8.41 -7.86
N ASN A 270 10.61 -9.04 -7.97
CA ASN A 270 11.75 -8.82 -7.09
C ASN A 270 12.55 -7.58 -7.54
N GLU A 271 11.89 -6.44 -7.60
CA GLU A 271 12.64 -5.19 -7.66
C GLU A 271 13.22 -4.91 -6.27
N ASN A 272 14.54 -4.98 -6.16
CA ASN A 272 15.26 -4.54 -4.97
C ASN A 272 14.86 -3.10 -4.65
N ILE A 273 13.96 -2.95 -3.67
CA ILE A 273 13.74 -1.66 -3.02
C ILE A 273 14.99 -1.42 -2.21
N THR A 274 15.90 -0.65 -2.79
CA THR A 274 16.97 0.03 -2.06
C THR A 274 16.33 0.95 -1.02
N ASP A 275 15.98 0.38 0.14
CA ASP A 275 15.67 1.14 1.35
C ASP A 275 16.94 1.96 1.66
N ASP A 276 16.74 3.28 1.70
CA ASP A 276 17.65 4.37 2.06
C ASP A 276 19.11 3.99 2.39
N LYS A 277 20.04 4.33 1.48
CA LYS A 277 21.47 4.06 1.66
C LYS A 277 22.06 4.72 2.90
N THR A 278 21.46 5.80 3.41
CA THR A 278 22.00 6.64 4.49
C THR A 278 22.02 5.95 5.84
N HIS A 279 20.98 5.16 6.18
CA HIS A 279 20.85 4.52 7.49
C HIS A 279 20.61 3.00 7.44
N ALA A 280 20.67 2.39 6.25
CA ALA A 280 20.52 0.95 6.09
C ALA A 280 21.53 0.13 6.92
N ALA A 281 22.74 0.64 7.13
CA ALA A 281 23.74 0.00 8.00
C ALA A 281 23.27 -0.03 9.46
N VAL A 282 22.86 1.12 9.99
CA VAL A 282 22.32 1.26 11.36
C VAL A 282 21.08 0.40 11.56
N TYR A 283 20.18 0.35 10.57
CA TYR A 283 19.01 -0.54 10.61
C TYR A 283 19.40 -2.02 10.69
N ARG A 284 20.32 -2.47 9.82
CA ARG A 284 20.78 -3.87 9.82
C ARG A 284 21.45 -4.23 11.14
N GLU A 285 22.30 -3.34 11.65
CA GLU A 285 22.96 -3.52 12.94
C GLU A 285 21.91 -3.66 14.05
N PHE A 286 20.98 -2.71 14.17
CA PHE A 286 19.90 -2.76 15.15
C PHE A 286 19.09 -4.06 15.06
N VAL A 287 18.68 -4.48 13.86
CA VAL A 287 17.87 -5.70 13.67
C VAL A 287 18.63 -6.96 14.09
N ASN A 288 19.95 -6.99 13.89
CA ASN A 288 20.77 -8.17 14.14
C ASN A 288 21.33 -8.23 15.56
N THR A 289 21.63 -7.09 16.19
CA THR A 289 22.40 -7.03 17.44
C THR A 289 21.66 -6.41 18.61
N SER A 290 20.46 -5.83 18.42
CA SER A 290 19.68 -5.32 19.56
C SER A 290 19.32 -6.44 20.53
N VAL A 291 19.52 -6.14 21.81
CA VAL A 291 19.16 -7.02 22.93
C VAL A 291 17.86 -6.51 23.53
N LEU A 292 16.79 -7.30 23.36
CA LEU A 292 15.46 -6.98 23.86
C LEU A 292 15.16 -7.79 25.12
N PRO A 293 14.43 -7.24 26.10
CA PRO A 293 14.03 -8.01 27.29
C PRO A 293 13.25 -9.26 26.90
N GLU A 294 13.58 -10.40 27.49
CA GLU A 294 12.90 -11.68 27.24
C GLU A 294 11.38 -11.56 27.44
N ALA A 295 10.94 -10.91 28.51
CA ALA A 295 9.53 -10.67 28.77
C ALA A 295 8.81 -9.93 27.62
N TYR A 296 9.51 -9.02 26.92
CA TYR A 296 8.95 -8.33 25.77
C TYR A 296 8.88 -9.24 24.54
N ILE A 297 9.93 -10.03 24.27
CA ILE A 297 9.96 -11.01 23.19
C ILE A 297 8.80 -12.02 23.36
N ASN A 298 8.68 -12.59 24.57
CA ASN A 298 7.63 -13.53 24.91
C ASN A 298 6.24 -12.88 24.71
N ALA A 299 6.00 -11.68 25.26
CA ALA A 299 4.73 -10.99 25.09
C ALA A 299 4.33 -10.75 23.61
N VAL A 300 5.30 -10.55 22.70
CA VAL A 300 5.03 -10.40 21.27
C VAL A 300 4.59 -11.72 20.63
N TYR A 301 5.32 -12.80 20.88
CA TYR A 301 5.04 -14.12 20.31
C TYR A 301 3.91 -14.86 21.02
N ASP A 302 3.54 -14.42 22.22
CA ASP A 302 2.38 -14.86 22.97
C ASP A 302 1.09 -14.10 22.59
N SER A 303 1.16 -13.16 21.66
CA SER A 303 -0.03 -12.45 21.20
C SER A 303 -1.01 -13.37 20.48
N VAL A 304 -2.31 -13.04 20.54
CA VAL A 304 -3.36 -13.71 19.76
C VAL A 304 -2.98 -13.79 18.28
N PHE A 305 -2.40 -12.72 17.75
CA PHE A 305 -1.93 -12.66 16.37
C PHE A 305 -0.87 -13.71 16.06
N ALA A 306 0.19 -13.79 16.88
CA ALA A 306 1.31 -14.70 16.65
C ALA A 306 0.83 -16.17 16.70
N ARG A 307 0.09 -16.53 17.75
CA ARG A 307 -0.45 -17.88 17.96
C ARG A 307 -1.47 -18.29 16.91
N HIS A 308 -2.21 -17.33 16.35
CA HIS A 308 -3.19 -17.61 15.31
C HIS A 308 -2.50 -17.93 13.97
N PHE A 309 -1.52 -17.14 13.56
CA PHE A 309 -0.94 -17.23 12.21
C PHE A 309 0.33 -18.07 12.08
N TYR A 310 0.98 -18.41 13.20
CA TYR A 310 2.23 -19.18 13.20
C TYR A 310 2.08 -20.43 14.04
N THR A 311 2.85 -21.45 13.69
CA THR A 311 2.96 -22.70 14.46
C THR A 311 3.87 -22.51 15.66
N ASP A 312 3.72 -23.36 16.69
CA ASP A 312 4.59 -23.28 17.88
C ASP A 312 6.07 -23.44 17.51
N THR A 313 6.41 -24.35 16.59
CA THR A 313 7.78 -24.53 16.09
C THR A 313 8.35 -23.27 15.44
N GLU A 314 7.54 -22.54 14.65
CA GLU A 314 7.97 -21.27 14.05
C GLU A 314 8.16 -20.19 15.13
N LEU A 315 7.24 -20.10 16.09
CA LEU A 315 7.32 -19.13 17.17
C LEU A 315 8.54 -19.36 18.07
N GLU A 316 8.85 -20.62 18.41
CA GLU A 316 10.04 -20.95 19.19
C GLU A 316 11.33 -20.65 18.40
N THR A 317 11.32 -20.92 17.09
CA THR A 317 12.44 -20.55 16.20
C THR A 317 12.65 -19.04 16.18
N PHE A 318 11.57 -18.26 16.10
CA PHE A 318 11.66 -16.80 16.17
C PHE A 318 12.19 -16.33 17.52
N LYS A 319 11.63 -16.82 18.65
CA LYS A 319 12.10 -16.47 20.00
C LYS A 319 13.59 -16.75 20.18
N ALA A 320 14.04 -17.97 19.84
CA ALA A 320 15.44 -18.39 19.99
C ALA A 320 16.40 -17.45 19.24
N HIS A 321 16.02 -17.00 18.03
CA HIS A 321 16.82 -16.07 17.25
C HIS A 321 17.09 -14.72 17.96
N TYR A 322 16.14 -14.23 18.77
CA TYR A 322 16.30 -12.98 19.50
C TYR A 322 16.88 -13.17 20.91
N LEU A 323 16.57 -14.28 21.59
CA LEU A 323 17.09 -14.58 22.93
C LEU A 323 18.59 -14.90 22.94
N ALA A 324 19.10 -15.51 21.88
CA ALA A 324 20.54 -15.82 21.73
C ALA A 324 21.45 -14.58 21.66
N ARG A 325 20.90 -13.36 21.71
CA ARG A 325 21.65 -12.10 21.70
C ARG A 325 21.90 -11.54 23.10
N ALA A 326 21.16 -12.03 24.10
CA ALA A 326 21.31 -11.63 25.50
C ALA A 326 22.42 -12.41 26.22
N THR A 327 22.88 -13.50 25.60
CA THR A 327 24.03 -14.33 25.96
C THR A 327 25.25 -13.87 25.19
#